data_AF-A0A197JQE3-F1
#
_entry.id   AF-A0A197JQE3-F1
#
_cell.length_a   1.000
_cell.length_b   1.000
_cell.length_c   1.000
_cell.angle_alpha   90.00
_cell.angle_beta   90.00
_cell.angle_gamma   90.00
#
_symmetry.space_group_name_H-M   'P 1'
#
loop_
_entity.id
_entity.type
_entity.pdbx_description
1 polymer ?
#
loop_
_entity_poly.entity_id
_entity_poly.type
_entity_poly.pdbx_seq_one_letter_code
_entity_poly.pdbx_strand_id
1 'polypeptide(L)'
;MAAAAAASNTKGDSAKKSVPSKTSFSTWFIRLLPAIVFASYVYSTRGPFQSRACLAFGYNCQTFDPLNVQGTIDADRSEIYGSVVDYYSSLFTSHEDLGGSLAVFVEGKPVIDIFAGSKDLEGRVPYDNRTLQQVYSSGKAVEGIVIARLVQKGLLAYEAKVSQYWPEFAQNGKENVRLVDVMVHESGVFHLDDDNWDLTWASLQDKEAFSARLAKQRHYFGGDVKRAYQAVSRGWYLNEIVRRVDPQARTIGRIAKDELMVDYPDLELHYSHFDDDDDWETRLSPMVEYPVLKIIARLLLPRFLQTNEYIGHPDIEPLHPLVGQLIRKWSISSKALTPRMAPFAKDFRTKQAHATESTSFSLKTNAHSLAKLMAMMANKGASLHPGQEPDLLTTKVYTEATSYHSSRPCVITYDVLPLSRGGWVKERNFHGEGALKGVEVQGWGGAGGSLALWIEELDIGFSYVTNAFGAAEAVLGDFRGRTLLEKVVYARKKELGLLP
;
A
#
# COMPACT_ATOMS: atom_id res chain seq x y z
N MET A 1 92.08 29.40 -51.34
CA MET A 1 90.93 30.15 -51.88
C MET A 1 89.69 29.32 -51.60
N ALA A 2 88.96 29.66 -50.54
CA ALA A 2 87.69 30.43 -50.55
C ALA A 2 86.55 29.41 -50.37
N ALA A 3 85.92 29.29 -49.19
CA ALA A 3 84.97 30.19 -48.53
C ALA A 3 83.51 29.73 -48.74
N ALA A 4 82.85 29.46 -47.60
CA ALA A 4 81.42 29.54 -47.31
C ALA A 4 80.39 28.84 -48.21
N ALA A 5 79.74 27.81 -47.65
CA ALA A 5 78.30 27.58 -47.82
C ALA A 5 77.77 26.79 -46.60
N ALA A 6 76.73 27.33 -45.98
CA ALA A 6 76.16 26.87 -44.72
C ALA A 6 75.05 25.84 -44.92
N ALA A 7 74.88 25.04 -43.87
CA ALA A 7 73.69 24.31 -43.43
C ALA A 7 73.29 23.00 -44.15
N SER A 8 73.49 21.88 -43.44
CA SER A 8 72.37 20.96 -43.21
C SER A 8 72.48 20.29 -41.84
N ASN A 9 71.33 20.20 -41.18
CA ASN A 9 71.13 19.95 -39.76
C ASN A 9 71.51 18.54 -39.32
N THR A 10 72.07 18.49 -38.11
CA THR A 10 72.44 17.34 -37.30
C THR A 10 71.25 16.47 -36.90
N LYS A 11 71.49 15.15 -36.93
CA LYS A 11 70.71 14.10 -36.27
C LYS A 11 70.47 14.40 -34.79
N GLY A 12 69.29 14.04 -34.29
CA GLY A 12 68.97 13.93 -32.88
C GLY A 12 67.80 12.99 -32.68
N ASP A 13 68.09 11.71 -32.45
CA ASP A 13 67.13 10.73 -31.94
C ASP A 13 66.53 11.24 -30.61
N SER A 14 65.20 11.30 -30.53
CA SER A 14 64.52 11.31 -29.24
C SER A 14 63.30 10.39 -29.30
N ALA A 15 63.28 9.50 -28.33
CA ALA A 15 62.34 8.41 -28.12
C ALA A 15 60.87 8.79 -28.38
N LYS A 16 60.24 8.15 -29.37
CA LYS A 16 58.78 8.10 -29.46
C LYS A 16 58.25 7.31 -28.26
N LYS A 17 57.77 8.04 -27.26
CA LYS A 17 56.89 7.53 -26.20
C LYS A 17 55.76 6.73 -26.84
N SER A 18 55.61 5.47 -26.43
CA SER A 18 54.49 4.63 -26.81
C SER A 18 53.19 5.29 -26.37
N VAL A 19 52.37 5.69 -27.33
CA VAL A 19 50.99 6.12 -27.07
C VAL A 19 50.22 4.86 -26.65
N PRO A 20 49.56 4.83 -25.46
CA PRO A 20 48.80 3.65 -25.06
C PRO A 20 47.69 3.42 -26.10
N SER A 21 47.62 2.20 -26.63
CA SER A 21 46.60 1.81 -27.61
C SER A 21 45.23 2.12 -27.02
N LYS A 22 44.45 2.97 -27.70
CA LYS A 22 43.02 3.16 -27.39
C LYS A 22 42.35 1.81 -27.56
N THR A 23 42.15 1.08 -26.46
CA THR A 23 41.35 -0.13 -26.46
C THR A 23 39.97 0.28 -26.96
N SER A 24 39.54 -0.33 -28.06
CA SER A 24 38.22 -0.07 -28.64
C SER A 24 37.16 -0.37 -27.58
N PHE A 25 36.10 0.45 -27.52
CA PHE A 25 34.94 0.23 -26.64
C PHE A 25 34.43 -1.21 -26.72
N SER A 26 34.49 -1.82 -27.91
CA SER A 26 34.17 -3.23 -28.14
C SER A 26 35.05 -4.21 -27.33
N THR A 27 36.36 -3.98 -27.26
CA THR A 27 37.30 -4.82 -26.49
C THR A 27 37.09 -4.67 -24.99
N TRP A 28 36.73 -3.46 -24.52
CA TRP A 28 36.37 -3.22 -23.13
C TRP A 28 35.05 -3.92 -22.77
N PHE A 29 34.04 -3.80 -23.62
CA PHE A 29 32.74 -4.43 -23.43
C PHE A 29 32.85 -5.96 -23.38
N ILE A 30 33.60 -6.58 -24.32
CA ILE A 30 33.83 -8.04 -24.34
C ILE A 30 34.54 -8.50 -23.06
N ARG A 31 35.53 -7.75 -22.56
CA ARG A 31 36.24 -8.09 -21.32
C ARG A 31 35.36 -7.96 -20.07
N LEU A 32 34.42 -7.02 -20.07
CA LEU A 32 33.45 -6.86 -18.99
C LEU A 32 32.27 -7.82 -19.07
N LEU A 33 32.01 -8.44 -20.22
CA LEU A 33 30.83 -9.28 -20.45
C LEU A 33 30.66 -10.36 -19.37
N PRO A 34 31.68 -11.13 -18.94
CA PRO A 34 31.53 -12.11 -17.86
C PRO A 34 31.12 -11.47 -16.52
N ALA A 35 31.69 -10.31 -16.20
CA ALA A 35 31.35 -9.58 -14.97
C ALA A 35 29.93 -8.98 -15.05
N ILE A 36 29.50 -8.50 -16.21
CA ILE A 36 28.14 -8.00 -16.45
C ILE A 36 27.14 -9.15 -16.35
N VAL A 37 27.43 -10.31 -16.96
CA VAL A 37 26.58 -11.50 -16.89
C VAL A 37 26.50 -12.01 -15.45
N PHE A 38 27.63 -12.12 -14.75
CA PHE A 38 27.64 -12.52 -13.34
C PHE A 38 26.89 -11.53 -12.44
N ALA A 39 27.12 -10.23 -12.59
CA ALA A 39 26.39 -9.20 -11.84
C ALA A 39 24.88 -9.25 -12.16
N SER A 40 24.50 -9.47 -13.41
CA SER A 40 23.10 -9.61 -13.82
C SER A 40 22.47 -10.89 -13.25
N TYR A 41 23.20 -12.00 -13.25
CA TYR A 41 22.78 -13.25 -12.62
C TYR A 41 22.58 -13.05 -11.11
N VAL A 42 23.58 -12.54 -10.41
CA VAL A 42 23.53 -12.26 -8.97
C VAL A 42 22.39 -11.30 -8.60
N TYR A 43 22.15 -10.28 -9.41
CA TYR A 43 21.09 -9.31 -9.20
C TYR A 43 19.68 -9.87 -9.44
N SER A 44 19.55 -10.81 -10.39
CA SER A 44 18.27 -11.43 -10.72
C SER A 44 17.87 -12.53 -9.74
N THR A 45 18.82 -13.35 -9.28
CA THR A 45 18.54 -14.50 -8.40
C THR A 45 18.34 -14.18 -6.93
N ARG A 46 18.66 -12.96 -6.48
CA ARG A 46 18.45 -12.53 -5.08
C ARG A 46 17.15 -11.77 -4.93
N GLY A 47 16.42 -11.97 -3.84
CA GLY A 47 15.22 -11.20 -3.56
C GLY A 47 15.47 -9.68 -3.47
N PRO A 48 14.44 -8.87 -3.76
CA PRO A 48 14.53 -7.40 -3.87
C PRO A 48 14.94 -6.68 -2.59
N PHE A 49 14.60 -7.21 -1.41
CA PHE A 49 14.77 -6.49 -0.14
C PHE A 49 16.05 -6.89 0.58
N GLN A 50 17.16 -6.55 -0.06
CA GLN A 50 18.52 -6.82 0.40
C GLN A 50 19.36 -5.55 0.39
N SER A 51 20.44 -5.54 1.17
CA SER A 51 21.39 -4.43 1.18
C SER A 51 21.94 -4.17 -0.23
N ARG A 52 22.27 -2.91 -0.56
CA ARG A 52 22.84 -2.58 -1.88
C ARG A 52 24.13 -3.34 -2.18
N ALA A 53 24.96 -3.55 -1.15
CA ALA A 53 26.19 -4.34 -1.25
C ALA A 53 25.88 -5.81 -1.56
N CYS A 54 24.83 -6.37 -0.95
CA CYS A 54 24.37 -7.71 -1.27
C CYS A 54 23.86 -7.77 -2.71
N LEU A 55 22.92 -6.91 -3.11
CA LEU A 55 22.37 -6.93 -4.47
C LEU A 55 23.44 -6.75 -5.57
N ALA A 56 24.43 -5.89 -5.35
CA ALA A 56 25.45 -5.61 -6.35
C ALA A 56 26.62 -6.62 -6.36
N PHE A 57 27.02 -7.13 -5.20
CA PHE A 57 28.29 -7.86 -5.06
C PHE A 57 28.22 -9.14 -4.22
N GLY A 58 27.12 -9.38 -3.49
CA GLY A 58 27.03 -10.53 -2.58
C GLY A 58 27.76 -10.41 -1.27
N TYR A 59 28.10 -9.18 -0.88
CA TYR A 59 28.69 -8.90 0.42
C TYR A 59 27.61 -8.49 1.42
N ASN A 60 27.76 -8.93 2.67
CA ASN A 60 26.87 -8.57 3.78
C ASN A 60 25.40 -8.79 3.43
N CYS A 61 25.10 -9.94 2.81
CA CYS A 61 23.72 -10.37 2.58
C CYS A 61 23.09 -10.75 3.91
N GLN A 62 21.93 -10.15 4.19
CA GLN A 62 21.13 -10.56 5.33
C GLN A 62 20.64 -11.98 5.08
N THR A 63 20.69 -12.83 6.10
CA THR A 63 20.09 -14.17 6.06
C THR A 63 19.07 -14.27 7.16
N PHE A 64 17.94 -14.88 6.84
CA PHE A 64 16.88 -15.19 7.79
C PHE A 64 16.84 -16.69 8.07
N ASP A 65 18.00 -17.33 8.24
CA ASP A 65 18.08 -18.76 8.51
C ASP A 65 18.83 -19.03 9.84
N PRO A 66 18.12 -19.50 10.89
CA PRO A 66 16.68 -19.74 10.93
C PRO A 66 15.87 -18.43 11.06
N LEU A 67 14.71 -18.36 10.39
CA LEU A 67 13.79 -17.23 10.54
C LEU A 67 13.07 -17.39 11.88
N ASN A 68 13.18 -16.38 12.75
CA ASN A 68 12.43 -16.35 13.99
C ASN A 68 11.04 -15.76 13.76
N VAL A 69 10.08 -16.60 13.34
CA VAL A 69 8.66 -16.23 13.32
C VAL A 69 8.14 -16.26 14.76
N GLN A 70 7.62 -15.12 15.21
CA GLN A 70 7.07 -14.94 16.56
C GLN A 70 5.58 -14.64 16.49
N GLY A 71 4.90 -14.77 17.63
CA GLY A 71 3.45 -14.57 17.75
C GLY A 71 2.72 -15.87 18.10
N THR A 72 1.48 -15.97 17.68
CA THR A 72 0.59 -17.08 18.02
C THR A 72 -0.05 -17.70 16.78
N ILE A 73 -0.21 -19.02 16.84
CA ILE A 73 -1.03 -19.80 15.92
C ILE A 73 -1.91 -20.66 16.83
N ASP A 74 -3.20 -20.74 16.52
CA ASP A 74 -4.13 -21.59 17.26
C ASP A 74 -3.65 -23.05 17.19
N ALA A 75 -3.37 -23.63 18.36
CA ALA A 75 -2.80 -24.97 18.48
C ALA A 75 -3.70 -26.04 17.82
N ASP A 76 -5.01 -25.90 17.98
CA ASP A 76 -6.01 -26.85 17.46
C ASP A 76 -6.15 -26.75 15.94
N ARG A 77 -5.75 -25.62 15.35
CA ARG A 77 -5.81 -25.33 13.90
C ARG A 77 -4.45 -25.29 13.22
N SER A 78 -3.36 -25.50 13.96
CA SER A 78 -1.98 -25.38 13.49
C SER A 78 -1.67 -26.27 12.29
N GLU A 79 -2.18 -27.50 12.26
CA GLU A 79 -1.97 -28.43 11.13
C GLU A 79 -2.66 -27.93 9.84
N ILE A 80 -3.87 -27.38 9.95
CA ILE A 80 -4.67 -26.92 8.81
C ILE A 80 -4.09 -25.61 8.24
N TYR A 81 -3.63 -24.71 9.11
CA TYR A 81 -3.12 -23.40 8.75
C TYR A 81 -1.60 -23.33 8.58
N GLY A 82 -0.86 -24.41 8.87
CA GLY A 82 0.60 -24.47 8.80
C GLY A 82 1.16 -24.03 7.45
N SER A 83 0.50 -24.42 6.34
CA SER A 83 0.93 -24.02 4.99
C SER A 83 0.88 -22.49 4.73
N VAL A 84 0.07 -21.74 5.49
CA VAL A 84 0.05 -20.27 5.44
C VAL A 84 1.33 -19.72 6.09
N VAL A 85 1.72 -20.29 7.22
CA VAL A 85 2.90 -19.91 8.00
C VAL A 85 4.19 -20.28 7.26
N ASP A 86 4.21 -21.44 6.59
CA ASP A 86 5.32 -21.87 5.74
C ASP A 86 5.54 -20.87 4.59
N TYR A 87 4.45 -20.47 3.92
CA TYR A 87 4.53 -19.48 2.85
C TYR A 87 4.97 -18.11 3.38
N TYR A 88 4.38 -17.65 4.49
CA TYR A 88 4.80 -16.41 5.15
C TYR A 88 6.31 -16.43 5.45
N SER A 89 6.82 -17.54 6.00
CA SER A 89 8.24 -17.72 6.29
C SER A 89 9.10 -17.68 5.02
N SER A 90 8.61 -18.31 3.94
CA SER A 90 9.31 -18.35 2.66
C SER A 90 9.54 -16.97 2.03
N LEU A 91 8.67 -15.98 2.32
CA LEU A 91 8.83 -14.61 1.83
C LEU A 91 10.10 -13.95 2.37
N PHE A 92 10.47 -14.25 3.62
CA PHE A 92 11.67 -13.68 4.24
C PHE A 92 12.92 -14.44 3.80
N THR A 93 12.88 -15.78 3.74
CA THR A 93 14.04 -16.57 3.30
C THR A 93 14.38 -16.35 1.83
N SER A 94 13.40 -16.01 1.00
CA SER A 94 13.59 -15.56 -0.39
C SER A 94 13.87 -14.05 -0.55
N HIS A 95 13.75 -13.27 0.53
CA HIS A 95 13.89 -11.80 0.54
C HIS A 95 12.88 -11.05 -0.36
N GLU A 96 11.72 -11.64 -0.57
CA GLU A 96 10.53 -10.99 -1.14
C GLU A 96 9.78 -10.17 -0.10
N ASP A 97 10.05 -10.40 1.19
CA ASP A 97 9.69 -9.52 2.30
C ASP A 97 10.93 -9.24 3.17
N LEU A 98 10.87 -8.16 3.96
CA LEU A 98 11.92 -7.71 4.87
C LEU A 98 11.46 -7.78 6.32
N GLY A 99 10.26 -7.27 6.61
CA GLY A 99 9.68 -7.18 7.94
C GLY A 99 8.18 -6.97 7.85
N GLY A 100 7.41 -7.77 8.59
CA GLY A 100 5.95 -7.71 8.50
C GLY A 100 5.22 -8.41 9.64
N SER A 101 3.90 -8.30 9.57
CA SER A 101 2.95 -9.02 10.41
C SER A 101 1.79 -9.56 9.57
N LEU A 102 1.24 -10.68 10.01
CA LEU A 102 0.09 -11.37 9.43
C LEU A 102 -0.87 -11.73 10.56
N ALA A 103 -2.14 -11.34 10.41
CA ALA A 103 -3.19 -11.73 11.34
C ALA A 103 -4.41 -12.26 10.57
N VAL A 104 -4.95 -13.36 11.06
CA VAL A 104 -6.10 -14.06 10.51
C VAL A 104 -7.02 -14.46 11.65
N PHE A 105 -8.27 -14.03 11.53
CA PHE A 105 -9.35 -14.40 12.43
C PHE A 105 -10.34 -15.27 11.67
N VAL A 106 -10.82 -16.33 12.33
CA VAL A 106 -11.83 -17.24 11.80
C VAL A 106 -12.87 -17.45 12.89
N GLU A 107 -14.14 -17.24 12.57
CA GLU A 107 -15.24 -17.32 13.56
C GLU A 107 -15.02 -16.39 14.75
N GLY A 108 -14.52 -15.18 14.45
CA GLY A 108 -14.17 -14.18 15.46
C GLY A 108 -12.97 -14.53 16.35
N LYS A 109 -12.27 -15.65 16.12
CA LYS A 109 -11.10 -16.07 16.92
C LYS A 109 -9.79 -15.91 16.15
N PRO A 110 -8.72 -15.41 16.76
CA PRO A 110 -7.41 -15.34 16.11
C PRO A 110 -6.86 -16.74 15.88
N VAL A 111 -6.65 -17.13 14.62
CA VAL A 111 -6.04 -18.42 14.24
C VAL A 111 -4.58 -18.28 13.86
N ILE A 112 -4.19 -17.11 13.36
CA ILE A 112 -2.81 -16.71 13.10
C ILE A 112 -2.68 -15.26 13.57
N ASP A 113 -1.66 -14.96 14.36
CA ASP A 113 -1.24 -13.59 14.67
C ASP A 113 0.28 -13.59 14.88
N ILE A 114 1.01 -13.38 13.78
CA ILE A 114 2.46 -13.59 13.71
C ILE A 114 3.18 -12.39 13.10
N PHE A 115 4.45 -12.27 13.41
CA PHE A 115 5.36 -11.25 12.88
C PHE A 115 6.77 -11.81 12.74
N ALA A 116 7.51 -11.26 11.79
CA ALA A 116 8.88 -11.72 11.50
C ALA A 116 9.68 -10.65 10.74
N GLY A 117 11.00 -10.85 10.68
CA GLY A 117 11.90 -10.06 9.86
C GLY A 117 12.57 -8.89 10.60
N SER A 118 12.87 -7.82 9.87
CA SER A 118 13.62 -6.67 10.36
C SER A 118 13.04 -5.34 9.88
N LYS A 119 13.29 -4.25 10.61
CA LYS A 119 12.94 -2.87 10.21
C LYS A 119 13.97 -2.26 9.24
N ASP A 120 15.13 -2.89 9.06
CA ASP A 120 16.22 -2.39 8.23
C ASP A 120 16.88 -3.50 7.38
N LEU A 121 17.50 -3.09 6.27
CA LEU A 121 18.17 -3.98 5.32
C LEU A 121 19.46 -4.61 5.86
N GLU A 122 19.97 -4.13 6.99
CA GLU A 122 21.14 -4.70 7.64
C GLU A 122 20.77 -5.74 8.71
N GLY A 123 19.47 -5.94 8.99
CA GLY A 123 18.98 -6.90 9.97
C GLY A 123 19.28 -6.52 11.42
N ARG A 124 19.50 -5.24 11.71
CA ARG A 124 19.95 -4.79 13.05
C ARG A 124 18.80 -4.60 14.03
N VAL A 125 17.64 -4.18 13.53
CA VAL A 125 16.45 -3.90 14.34
C VAL A 125 15.38 -4.93 13.98
N PRO A 126 14.95 -5.79 14.92
CA PRO A 126 13.93 -6.79 14.63
C PRO A 126 12.57 -6.12 14.36
N TYR A 127 11.78 -6.76 13.51
CA TYR A 127 10.36 -6.47 13.39
C TYR A 127 9.63 -7.28 14.47
N ASP A 128 8.93 -6.60 15.38
CA ASP A 128 8.34 -7.19 16.59
C ASP A 128 6.83 -6.88 16.74
N ASN A 129 6.20 -7.44 17.77
CA ASN A 129 4.77 -7.24 18.07
C ASN A 129 4.36 -5.80 18.38
N ARG A 130 5.32 -4.90 18.65
CA ARG A 130 5.05 -3.48 18.92
C ARG A 130 5.19 -2.64 17.67
N THR A 131 5.68 -3.23 16.58
CA THR A 131 6.03 -2.53 15.36
C THR A 131 4.78 -2.07 14.63
N LEU A 132 4.74 -0.77 14.33
CA LEU A 132 3.70 -0.17 13.49
C LEU A 132 4.23 0.02 12.08
N GLN A 133 3.32 0.01 11.12
CA GLN A 133 3.62 0.17 9.71
C GLN A 133 2.66 1.15 9.06
N GLN A 134 3.19 1.97 8.15
CA GLN A 134 2.37 2.75 7.25
C GLN A 134 1.66 1.83 6.24
N VAL A 135 0.32 1.78 6.26
CA VAL A 135 -0.48 0.83 5.44
C VAL A 135 -1.20 1.46 4.24
N TYR A 136 -0.86 2.71 3.91
CA TYR A 136 -1.46 3.48 2.81
C TYR A 136 -2.99 3.31 2.71
N SER A 137 -3.48 2.91 1.54
CA SER A 137 -4.91 2.81 1.25
C SER A 137 -5.62 1.69 1.97
N SER A 138 -4.94 0.72 2.60
CA SER A 138 -5.61 -0.21 3.53
C SER A 138 -6.34 0.55 4.64
N GLY A 139 -5.88 1.75 4.99
CA GLY A 139 -6.58 2.66 5.90
C GLY A 139 -7.98 3.09 5.44
N LYS A 140 -8.32 2.95 4.15
CA LYS A 140 -9.69 3.17 3.66
C LYS A 140 -10.68 2.13 4.19
N ALA A 141 -10.20 0.95 4.58
CA ALA A 141 -11.03 -0.05 5.24
C ALA A 141 -11.58 0.51 6.56
N VAL A 142 -10.71 1.09 7.39
CA VAL A 142 -11.07 1.73 8.68
C VAL A 142 -11.82 3.05 8.46
N GLU A 143 -11.41 3.85 7.47
CA GLU A 143 -12.13 5.07 7.09
C GLU A 143 -13.62 4.79 6.79
N GLY A 144 -13.91 3.75 6.00
CA GLY A 144 -15.27 3.32 5.72
C GLY A 144 -16.05 2.92 6.98
N ILE A 145 -15.38 2.29 7.95
CA ILE A 145 -15.99 1.88 9.23
C ILE A 145 -16.39 3.12 10.03
N VAL A 146 -15.52 4.13 10.11
CA VAL A 146 -15.84 5.38 10.80
C VAL A 146 -17.01 6.10 10.13
N ILE A 147 -17.05 6.17 8.80
CA ILE A 147 -18.19 6.74 8.07
C ILE A 147 -19.48 5.96 8.36
N ALA A 148 -19.44 4.63 8.34
CA ALA A 148 -20.60 3.80 8.67
C ALA A 148 -21.08 4.02 10.12
N ARG A 149 -20.17 4.19 11.09
CA ARG A 149 -20.52 4.55 12.48
C ARG A 149 -21.19 5.92 12.57
N LEU A 150 -20.76 6.91 11.79
CA LEU A 150 -21.42 8.22 11.74
C LEU A 150 -22.81 8.14 11.07
N VAL A 151 -22.99 7.26 10.08
CA VAL A 151 -24.32 6.93 9.52
C VAL A 151 -25.20 6.29 10.59
N GLN A 152 -24.67 5.35 11.38
CA GLN A 152 -25.39 4.74 12.50
C GLN A 152 -25.85 5.76 13.54
N LYS A 153 -25.01 6.76 13.83
CA LYS A 153 -25.34 7.88 14.74
C LYS A 153 -26.33 8.88 14.14
N GLY A 154 -26.74 8.71 12.87
CA GLY A 154 -27.62 9.62 12.16
C GLY A 154 -26.98 10.97 11.78
N LEU A 155 -25.65 11.07 11.87
CA LEU A 155 -24.90 12.29 11.52
C LEU A 155 -24.59 12.38 10.02
N LEU A 156 -24.59 11.24 9.33
CA LEU A 156 -24.38 11.12 7.89
C LEU A 156 -25.43 10.20 7.27
N ALA A 157 -25.63 10.33 5.96
CA ALA A 157 -26.40 9.41 5.14
C ALA A 157 -25.75 9.28 3.77
N TYR A 158 -25.64 8.06 3.24
CA TYR A 158 -24.94 7.82 1.97
C TYR A 158 -25.57 8.55 0.77
N GLU A 159 -26.90 8.69 0.74
CA GLU A 159 -27.62 9.40 -0.34
C GLU A 159 -27.69 10.92 -0.15
N ALA A 160 -27.30 11.44 1.02
CA ALA A 160 -27.32 12.87 1.26
C ALA A 160 -26.29 13.57 0.38
N LYS A 161 -26.66 14.75 -0.15
CA LYS A 161 -25.73 15.62 -0.86
C LYS A 161 -24.68 16.13 0.14
N VAL A 162 -23.42 16.13 -0.27
CA VAL A 162 -22.32 16.69 0.55
C VAL A 162 -22.60 18.14 0.93
N SER A 163 -23.26 18.90 0.04
CA SER A 163 -23.66 20.29 0.26
C SER A 163 -24.65 20.50 1.41
N GLN A 164 -25.31 19.45 1.92
CA GLN A 164 -26.14 19.53 3.13
C GLN A 164 -25.29 19.68 4.39
N TYR A 165 -24.10 19.08 4.41
CA TYR A 165 -23.16 19.14 5.53
C TYR A 165 -22.14 20.26 5.35
N TRP A 166 -21.81 20.57 4.09
CA TRP A 166 -20.78 21.53 3.72
C TRP A 166 -21.24 22.37 2.53
N PRO A 167 -22.02 23.45 2.76
CA PRO A 167 -22.63 24.26 1.70
C PRO A 167 -21.64 24.78 0.65
N GLU A 168 -20.45 25.19 1.08
CA GLU A 168 -19.38 25.70 0.23
C GLU A 168 -18.90 24.65 -0.78
N PHE A 169 -19.05 23.36 -0.49
CA PHE A 169 -18.73 22.29 -1.44
C PHE A 169 -19.57 22.37 -2.72
N ALA A 170 -20.78 22.95 -2.68
CA ALA A 170 -21.68 23.02 -3.83
C ALA A 170 -21.12 23.84 -5.02
N GLN A 171 -20.06 24.61 -4.81
CA GLN A 171 -19.41 25.40 -5.85
C GLN A 171 -18.93 24.54 -7.03
N ASN A 172 -18.83 25.15 -8.21
CA ASN A 172 -18.12 24.61 -9.37
C ASN A 172 -18.62 23.22 -9.85
N GLY A 173 -19.94 23.02 -9.87
CA GLY A 173 -20.60 21.84 -10.45
C GLY A 173 -20.65 20.63 -9.52
N LYS A 174 -20.59 20.84 -8.20
CA LYS A 174 -20.57 19.78 -7.18
C LYS A 174 -21.84 19.75 -6.32
N GLU A 175 -22.85 20.57 -6.63
CA GLU A 175 -24.07 20.75 -5.84
C GLU A 175 -24.89 19.47 -5.65
N ASN A 176 -24.73 18.49 -6.55
CA ASN A 176 -25.48 17.22 -6.53
C ASN A 176 -24.64 16.01 -6.10
N VAL A 177 -23.36 16.19 -5.80
CA VAL A 177 -22.49 15.09 -5.34
C VAL A 177 -22.96 14.63 -3.96
N ARG A 178 -23.19 13.33 -3.82
CA ARG A 178 -23.61 12.66 -2.57
C ARG A 178 -22.42 12.11 -1.82
N LEU A 179 -22.63 11.77 -0.55
CA LEU A 179 -21.61 11.09 0.25
C LEU A 179 -21.16 9.78 -0.40
N VAL A 180 -22.11 8.96 -0.91
CA VAL A 180 -21.78 7.71 -1.60
C VAL A 180 -20.88 7.93 -2.82
N ASP A 181 -21.05 9.03 -3.55
CA ASP A 181 -20.22 9.36 -4.71
C ASP A 181 -18.77 9.64 -4.28
N VAL A 182 -18.55 10.20 -3.08
CA VAL A 182 -17.19 10.33 -2.50
C VAL A 182 -16.62 8.96 -2.14
N MET A 183 -17.42 8.13 -1.43
CA MET A 183 -17.01 6.79 -0.99
C MET A 183 -16.63 5.88 -2.17
N VAL A 184 -17.39 5.92 -3.26
CA VAL A 184 -17.20 5.03 -4.42
C VAL A 184 -16.39 5.65 -5.57
N HIS A 185 -15.68 6.75 -5.29
CA HIS A 185 -14.78 7.44 -6.21
C HIS A 185 -15.46 8.04 -7.46
N GLU A 186 -16.69 8.51 -7.34
CA GLU A 186 -17.51 9.08 -8.42
C GLU A 186 -17.83 10.57 -8.25
N SER A 187 -17.33 11.20 -7.19
CA SER A 187 -17.55 12.62 -6.87
C SER A 187 -16.90 13.65 -7.81
N GLY A 188 -16.06 13.20 -8.75
CA GLY A 188 -15.35 14.08 -9.69
C GLY A 188 -14.23 14.93 -9.09
N VAL A 189 -13.89 14.77 -7.80
CA VAL A 189 -12.83 15.53 -7.09
C VAL A 189 -11.60 14.69 -6.74
N PHE A 190 -11.24 13.75 -7.62
CA PHE A 190 -10.15 12.80 -7.40
C PHE A 190 -8.75 13.41 -7.27
N HIS A 191 -8.57 14.69 -7.61
CA HIS A 191 -7.33 15.43 -7.42
C HIS A 191 -7.63 16.88 -7.03
N LEU A 192 -6.58 17.63 -6.72
CA LEU A 192 -6.62 19.05 -6.42
C LEU A 192 -5.79 19.79 -7.47
N ASP A 193 -6.37 20.77 -8.16
CA ASP A 193 -5.61 21.63 -9.07
C ASP A 193 -4.57 22.47 -8.28
N ASP A 194 -3.38 22.68 -8.83
CA ASP A 194 -2.25 23.25 -8.07
C ASP A 194 -1.71 24.53 -8.74
N ASP A 195 -2.58 25.22 -9.48
CA ASP A 195 -2.14 26.31 -10.34
C ASP A 195 -1.81 27.58 -9.52
N ASN A 196 -2.27 27.69 -8.26
CA ASN A 196 -2.05 28.84 -7.38
C ASN A 196 -2.04 28.53 -5.86
N TRP A 197 -1.86 27.27 -5.44
CA TRP A 197 -1.87 26.88 -4.02
C TRP A 197 -0.78 25.86 -3.74
N ASP A 198 0.32 26.27 -3.09
CA ASP A 198 1.44 25.36 -2.84
C ASP A 198 1.05 24.21 -1.90
N LEU A 199 0.83 23.04 -2.49
CA LEU A 199 0.44 21.84 -1.78
C LEU A 199 1.65 21.27 -1.03
N THR A 200 1.71 21.58 0.27
CA THR A 200 2.75 21.15 1.22
C THR A 200 2.12 20.60 2.50
N TRP A 201 2.90 19.85 3.30
CA TRP A 201 2.44 19.37 4.61
C TRP A 201 1.91 20.51 5.49
N ALA A 202 2.58 21.67 5.50
CA ALA A 202 2.13 22.84 6.25
C ALA A 202 0.80 23.40 5.74
N SER A 203 0.61 23.46 4.41
CA SER A 203 -0.65 23.95 3.82
C SER A 203 -1.86 23.06 4.16
N LEU A 204 -1.63 21.76 4.44
CA LEU A 204 -2.67 20.83 4.85
C LEU A 204 -3.08 20.98 6.32
N GLN A 205 -2.24 21.57 7.15
CA GLN A 205 -2.53 21.80 8.56
C GLN A 205 -3.41 23.04 8.79
N ASP A 206 -3.40 24.01 7.87
CA ASP A 206 -4.36 25.11 7.88
C ASP A 206 -5.73 24.60 7.43
N LYS A 207 -6.52 24.12 8.40
CA LYS A 207 -7.82 23.48 8.16
C LYS A 207 -8.78 24.38 7.39
N GLU A 208 -8.83 25.67 7.72
CA GLU A 208 -9.78 26.60 7.12
C GLU A 208 -9.38 26.96 5.70
N ALA A 209 -8.09 27.26 5.46
CA ALA A 209 -7.62 27.56 4.13
C ALA A 209 -7.64 26.33 3.21
N PHE A 210 -7.33 25.15 3.76
CA PHE A 210 -7.41 23.89 3.02
C PHE A 210 -8.86 23.50 2.71
N SER A 211 -9.80 23.64 3.66
CA SER A 211 -11.24 23.47 3.40
C SER A 211 -11.71 24.40 2.28
N ALA A 212 -11.40 25.70 2.36
CA ALA A 212 -11.75 26.65 1.31
C ALA A 212 -11.15 26.28 -0.06
N ARG A 213 -9.93 25.73 -0.08
CA ARG A 213 -9.31 25.22 -1.30
C ARG A 213 -10.05 24.00 -1.85
N LEU A 214 -10.35 23.00 -1.02
CA LEU A 214 -11.11 21.81 -1.43
C LEU A 214 -12.49 22.19 -1.99
N ALA A 215 -13.23 23.07 -1.32
CA ALA A 215 -14.54 23.55 -1.76
C ALA A 215 -14.49 24.18 -3.17
N LYS A 216 -13.41 24.89 -3.51
CA LYS A 216 -13.23 25.53 -4.82
C LYS A 216 -12.86 24.56 -5.95
N GLN A 217 -12.48 23.31 -5.66
CA GLN A 217 -12.16 22.35 -6.71
C GLN A 217 -13.34 22.16 -7.66
N ARG A 218 -13.12 22.26 -8.98
CA ARG A 218 -14.16 22.01 -9.97
C ARG A 218 -14.42 20.51 -10.09
N HIS A 219 -15.69 20.12 -10.30
CA HIS A 219 -16.00 18.77 -10.70
C HIS A 219 -15.33 18.45 -12.04
N TYR A 220 -14.36 17.54 -12.06
CA TYR A 220 -13.50 17.33 -13.23
C TYR A 220 -14.28 16.90 -14.48
N PHE A 221 -15.32 16.09 -14.30
CA PHE A 221 -16.17 15.62 -15.40
C PHE A 221 -17.46 16.44 -15.59
N GLY A 222 -17.54 17.65 -15.02
CA GLY A 222 -18.70 18.53 -15.23
C GLY A 222 -20.05 17.97 -14.78
N GLY A 223 -20.07 17.16 -13.70
CA GLY A 223 -21.27 16.49 -13.18
C GLY A 223 -21.46 15.05 -13.67
N ASP A 224 -20.72 14.59 -14.68
CA ASP A 224 -20.83 13.22 -15.16
C ASP A 224 -20.29 12.20 -14.15
N VAL A 225 -21.07 11.13 -13.92
CA VAL A 225 -20.70 10.03 -13.03
C VAL A 225 -19.63 9.15 -13.69
N LYS A 226 -18.37 9.37 -13.31
CA LYS A 226 -17.24 8.53 -13.71
C LYS A 226 -16.44 8.11 -12.49
N ARG A 227 -16.08 6.81 -12.45
CA ARG A 227 -15.21 6.28 -11.41
C ARG A 227 -13.78 6.73 -11.66
N ALA A 228 -13.25 7.53 -10.75
CA ALA A 228 -11.90 8.03 -10.79
C ALA A 228 -11.28 7.89 -9.39
N TYR A 229 -10.41 6.89 -9.22
CA TYR A 229 -9.83 6.55 -7.92
C TYR A 229 -9.24 7.76 -7.21
N GLN A 230 -9.87 8.11 -6.10
CA GLN A 230 -9.49 9.22 -5.23
C GLN A 230 -8.42 8.74 -4.25
N ALA A 231 -7.22 8.46 -4.76
CA ALA A 231 -6.15 7.81 -4.00
C ALA A 231 -5.80 8.58 -2.73
N VAL A 232 -5.73 9.91 -2.84
CA VAL A 232 -5.38 10.85 -1.77
C VAL A 232 -6.61 11.66 -1.33
N SER A 233 -7.26 12.32 -2.29
CA SER A 233 -8.32 13.31 -2.08
C SER A 233 -9.53 12.80 -1.28
N ARG A 234 -9.90 11.52 -1.37
CA ARG A 234 -11.05 10.96 -0.62
C ARG A 234 -10.94 11.24 0.87
N GLY A 235 -9.80 10.93 1.50
CA GLY A 235 -9.59 11.19 2.91
C GLY A 235 -9.61 12.67 3.28
N TRP A 236 -9.17 13.57 2.40
CA TRP A 236 -9.26 15.02 2.64
C TRP A 236 -10.71 15.50 2.65
N TYR A 237 -11.50 15.11 1.66
CA TYR A 237 -12.92 15.47 1.59
C TYR A 237 -13.73 14.84 2.71
N LEU A 238 -13.49 13.56 3.03
CA LEU A 238 -14.19 12.88 4.13
C LEU A 238 -13.83 13.48 5.48
N ASN A 239 -12.57 13.85 5.73
CA ASN A 239 -12.21 14.54 6.97
C ASN A 239 -12.94 15.86 7.15
N GLU A 240 -13.04 16.69 6.10
CA GLU A 240 -13.79 17.95 6.21
C GLU A 240 -15.29 17.70 6.40
N ILE A 241 -15.87 16.72 5.70
CA ILE A 241 -17.28 16.33 5.90
C ILE A 241 -17.53 15.89 7.34
N VAL A 242 -16.67 15.03 7.88
CA VAL A 242 -16.78 14.52 9.26
C VAL A 242 -16.63 15.65 10.27
N ARG A 243 -15.67 16.56 10.08
CA ARG A 243 -15.46 17.71 10.96
C ARG A 243 -16.68 18.64 11.03
N ARG A 244 -17.45 18.73 9.94
CA ARG A 244 -18.66 19.57 9.86
C ARG A 244 -19.86 18.96 10.58
N VAL A 245 -19.92 17.63 10.74
CA VAL A 245 -21.07 16.92 11.34
C VAL A 245 -20.79 16.35 12.73
N ASP A 246 -19.53 16.09 13.07
CA ASP A 246 -19.15 15.63 14.40
C ASP A 246 -19.37 16.76 15.43
N PRO A 247 -20.08 16.51 16.54
CA PRO A 247 -20.37 17.55 17.54
C PRO A 247 -19.13 18.21 18.16
N GLN A 248 -17.99 17.52 18.15
CA GLN A 248 -16.72 18.04 18.66
C GLN A 248 -15.79 18.53 17.53
N ALA A 249 -16.27 18.55 16.29
CA ALA A 249 -15.49 18.88 15.10
C ALA A 249 -14.16 18.09 15.01
N ARG A 250 -14.22 16.79 15.37
CA ARG A 250 -13.07 15.89 15.30
C ARG A 250 -12.83 15.43 13.86
N THR A 251 -11.59 15.03 13.58
CA THR A 251 -11.21 14.34 12.33
C THR A 251 -11.52 12.84 12.44
N ILE A 252 -11.45 12.10 11.32
CA ILE A 252 -11.62 10.64 11.34
C ILE A 252 -10.51 10.00 12.19
N GLY A 253 -9.27 10.48 12.09
CA GLY A 253 -8.17 9.99 12.91
C GLY A 253 -8.41 10.17 14.40
N ARG A 254 -8.94 11.34 14.79
CA ARG A 254 -9.31 11.61 16.18
C ARG A 254 -10.48 10.73 16.66
N ILE A 255 -11.49 10.47 15.82
CA ILE A 255 -12.58 9.54 16.13
C ILE A 255 -12.05 8.10 16.28
N ALA A 256 -11.12 7.67 15.42
CA ALA A 256 -10.51 6.36 15.54
C ALA A 256 -9.77 6.20 16.89
N LYS A 257 -9.03 7.24 17.32
CA LYS A 257 -8.37 7.25 18.63
C LYS A 257 -9.36 7.29 19.80
N ASP A 258 -10.27 8.25 19.80
CA ASP A 258 -11.12 8.54 20.97
C ASP A 258 -12.30 7.57 21.11
N GLU A 259 -12.67 6.85 20.05
CA GLU A 259 -13.76 5.89 20.06
C GLU A 259 -13.29 4.47 19.78
N LEU A 260 -12.69 4.19 18.61
CA LEU A 260 -12.35 2.80 18.26
C LEU A 260 -11.28 2.22 19.19
N MET A 261 -10.18 2.95 19.45
CA MET A 261 -9.13 2.45 20.35
C MET A 261 -9.56 2.44 21.83
N VAL A 262 -10.64 3.14 22.18
CA VAL A 262 -11.24 3.09 23.53
C VAL A 262 -12.21 1.91 23.65
N ASP A 263 -13.06 1.71 22.66
CA ASP A 263 -14.01 0.59 22.58
C ASP A 263 -13.28 -0.76 22.44
N TYR A 264 -12.11 -0.77 21.79
CA TYR A 264 -11.30 -1.94 21.49
C TYR A 264 -9.81 -1.67 21.85
N PRO A 265 -9.40 -1.92 23.11
CA PRO A 265 -8.10 -1.49 23.65
C PRO A 265 -6.85 -2.13 23.03
N ASP A 266 -7.02 -3.20 22.25
CA ASP A 266 -5.97 -3.89 21.50
C ASP A 266 -5.80 -3.38 20.06
N LEU A 267 -6.59 -2.38 19.65
CA LEU A 267 -6.43 -1.70 18.37
C LEU A 267 -5.43 -0.54 18.46
N GLU A 268 -4.60 -0.41 17.42
CA GLU A 268 -3.68 0.72 17.24
C GLU A 268 -3.93 1.39 15.89
N LEU A 269 -4.54 2.58 15.89
CA LEU A 269 -5.03 3.26 14.69
C LEU A 269 -4.54 4.71 14.61
N HIS A 270 -3.29 4.92 14.19
CA HIS A 270 -2.65 6.24 14.19
C HIS A 270 -2.69 6.88 12.79
N TYR A 271 -3.64 7.78 12.54
CA TYR A 271 -3.71 8.52 11.27
C TYR A 271 -2.84 9.79 11.24
N SER A 272 -2.65 10.42 12.39
CA SER A 272 -1.78 11.57 12.61
C SER A 272 -1.30 11.59 14.06
N HIS A 273 -0.19 12.28 14.31
CA HIS A 273 0.31 12.55 15.64
C HIS A 273 -0.52 13.65 16.30
N PHE A 274 -0.97 13.39 17.52
CA PHE A 274 -1.69 14.34 18.36
C PHE A 274 -0.88 14.75 19.60
N ASP A 275 -1.21 15.88 20.22
CA ASP A 275 -0.48 16.38 21.39
C ASP A 275 -0.59 15.44 22.62
N ASP A 276 -1.63 14.62 22.67
CA ASP A 276 -1.93 13.63 23.71
C ASP A 276 -1.55 12.18 23.33
N ASP A 277 -0.76 12.00 22.27
CA ASP A 277 -0.30 10.67 21.83
C ASP A 277 0.87 10.14 22.68
N ASP A 278 1.02 8.82 22.65
CA ASP A 278 2.25 8.12 23.08
C ASP A 278 3.37 8.28 22.04
N ASP A 279 4.58 7.81 22.37
CA ASP A 279 5.73 7.81 21.46
C ASP A 279 5.63 6.73 20.36
N TRP A 280 4.45 6.53 19.75
CA TRP A 280 4.21 5.53 18.70
C TRP A 280 5.13 5.72 17.48
N GLU A 281 5.62 6.94 17.23
CA GLU A 281 6.59 7.22 16.15
C GLU A 281 7.86 6.37 16.29
N THR A 282 8.29 6.05 17.52
CA THR A 282 9.49 5.24 17.77
C THR A 282 9.31 3.77 17.36
N ARG A 283 8.05 3.33 17.26
CA ARG A 283 7.68 1.97 16.90
C ARG A 283 7.50 1.78 15.40
N LEU A 284 7.36 2.88 14.65
CA LEU A 284 7.15 2.88 13.21
C LEU A 284 8.34 2.27 12.47
N SER A 285 8.09 1.24 11.67
CA SER A 285 9.09 0.66 10.78
C SER A 285 9.19 1.50 9.48
N PRO A 286 10.40 1.93 9.10
CA PRO A 286 10.60 2.60 7.81
C PRO A 286 10.26 1.67 6.66
N MET A 287 9.61 2.21 5.64
CA MET A 287 9.31 1.47 4.43
C MET A 287 10.53 1.45 3.50
N VAL A 288 10.81 0.29 2.91
CA VAL A 288 11.89 0.05 1.96
C VAL A 288 11.30 -0.14 0.57
N GLU A 289 11.70 0.72 -0.37
CA GLU A 289 11.19 0.70 -1.75
C GLU A 289 11.79 -0.43 -2.57
N TYR A 290 10.96 -1.05 -3.42
CA TYR A 290 11.44 -1.99 -4.43
C TYR A 290 12.55 -1.36 -5.29
N PRO A 291 13.69 -2.04 -5.52
CA PRO A 291 14.81 -1.44 -6.23
C PRO A 291 14.45 -1.00 -7.66
N VAL A 292 14.70 0.27 -7.99
CA VAL A 292 14.40 0.86 -9.32
C VAL A 292 15.03 0.07 -10.47
N LEU A 293 16.27 -0.41 -10.29
CA LEU A 293 16.95 -1.23 -11.30
C LEU A 293 16.22 -2.56 -11.55
N LYS A 294 15.53 -3.14 -10.56
CA LYS A 294 14.68 -4.32 -10.74
C LYS A 294 13.39 -3.97 -11.47
N ILE A 295 12.81 -2.79 -11.25
CA ILE A 295 11.65 -2.31 -12.02
C ILE A 295 12.04 -2.20 -13.50
N ILE A 296 13.19 -1.59 -13.80
CA ILE A 296 13.72 -1.49 -15.17
C ILE A 296 13.94 -2.88 -15.77
N ALA A 297 14.53 -3.81 -15.01
CA ALA A 297 14.69 -5.19 -15.46
C ALA A 297 13.35 -5.87 -15.79
N ARG A 298 12.31 -5.68 -14.96
CA ARG A 298 10.96 -6.20 -15.19
C ARG A 298 10.27 -5.61 -16.43
N LEU A 299 10.64 -4.40 -16.84
CA LEU A 299 10.14 -3.79 -18.08
C LEU A 299 10.85 -4.32 -19.33
N LEU A 300 12.12 -4.72 -19.21
CA LEU A 300 12.95 -5.14 -20.36
C LEU A 300 12.97 -6.65 -20.58
N LEU A 301 12.88 -7.46 -19.51
CA LEU A 301 13.02 -8.91 -19.59
C LEU A 301 11.72 -9.59 -20.05
N PRO A 302 11.78 -10.58 -20.95
CA PRO A 302 10.65 -11.43 -21.29
C PRO A 302 10.01 -12.11 -20.08
N ARG A 303 8.69 -12.30 -20.14
CA ARG A 303 7.90 -12.82 -19.01
C ARG A 303 8.38 -14.19 -18.51
N PHE A 304 8.72 -15.10 -19.42
CA PHE A 304 9.18 -16.45 -19.06
C PHE A 304 10.50 -16.46 -18.25
N LEU A 305 11.32 -15.42 -18.34
CA LEU A 305 12.51 -15.26 -17.50
C LEU A 305 12.16 -14.73 -16.12
N GLN A 306 11.16 -13.85 -16.02
CA GLN A 306 10.72 -13.27 -14.74
C GLN A 306 10.03 -14.31 -13.85
N THR A 307 9.31 -15.27 -14.43
CA THR A 307 8.59 -16.32 -13.70
C THR A 307 9.40 -17.63 -13.59
N ASN A 308 10.67 -17.62 -13.99
CA ASN A 308 11.52 -18.79 -13.89
C ASN A 308 11.96 -19.00 -12.44
N GLU A 309 11.89 -20.25 -11.94
CA GLU A 309 12.25 -20.60 -10.57
C GLU A 309 13.71 -20.30 -10.17
N TYR A 310 14.63 -20.24 -11.15
CA TYR A 310 16.05 -20.02 -10.88
C TYR A 310 16.47 -18.55 -11.02
N ILE A 311 15.77 -17.76 -11.84
CA ILE A 311 16.17 -16.39 -12.24
C ILE A 311 15.19 -15.33 -11.72
N GLY A 312 13.95 -15.69 -11.45
CA GLY A 312 12.93 -14.79 -10.94
C GLY A 312 12.08 -15.49 -9.89
N HIS A 313 10.80 -15.17 -9.85
CA HIS A 313 9.88 -15.74 -8.86
C HIS A 313 8.61 -16.24 -9.57
N PRO A 314 8.19 -17.50 -9.35
CA PRO A 314 7.10 -18.11 -10.11
C PRO A 314 5.79 -17.33 -10.00
N ASP A 315 5.51 -16.77 -8.81
CA ASP A 315 4.26 -16.04 -8.52
C ASP A 315 4.35 -14.52 -8.81
N ILE A 316 5.48 -14.00 -9.31
CA ILE A 316 5.62 -12.56 -9.55
C ILE A 316 4.64 -12.15 -10.64
N GLU A 317 3.83 -11.11 -10.45
CA GLU A 317 2.84 -10.67 -11.45
C GLU A 317 3.46 -9.67 -12.46
N PRO A 318 2.81 -9.38 -13.61
CA PRO A 318 3.23 -8.27 -14.46
C PRO A 318 3.14 -6.92 -13.73
N LEU A 319 3.96 -5.95 -14.12
CA LEU A 319 3.79 -4.58 -13.62
C LEU A 319 2.45 -4.02 -14.08
N HIS A 320 1.74 -3.36 -13.17
CA HIS A 320 0.45 -2.78 -13.48
C HIS A 320 0.55 -1.69 -14.57
N PRO A 321 -0.42 -1.54 -15.49
CA PRO A 321 -0.42 -0.48 -16.51
C PRO A 321 -0.26 0.94 -15.92
N LEU A 322 -0.70 1.11 -14.67
CA LEU A 322 -0.54 2.33 -13.89
C LEU A 322 0.93 2.78 -13.78
N VAL A 323 1.90 1.87 -13.70
CA VAL A 323 3.34 2.20 -13.63
C VAL A 323 3.74 3.08 -14.81
N GLY A 324 3.30 2.76 -16.03
CA GLY A 324 3.57 3.57 -17.22
C GLY A 324 2.90 4.95 -17.17
N GLN A 325 1.73 5.06 -16.55
CA GLN A 325 0.99 6.33 -16.41
C GLN A 325 1.61 7.26 -15.38
N LEU A 326 2.20 6.70 -14.31
CA LEU A 326 2.91 7.46 -13.29
C LEU A 326 4.22 8.07 -13.81
N ILE A 327 4.86 7.45 -14.80
CA ILE A 327 6.02 8.04 -15.50
C ILE A 327 5.60 9.31 -16.27
N ARG A 328 4.37 9.34 -16.79
CA ARG A 328 3.82 10.48 -17.53
C ARG A 328 3.19 11.48 -16.55
N LYS A 329 3.98 12.42 -16.05
CA LYS A 329 3.55 13.44 -15.04
C LYS A 329 2.27 14.22 -15.39
N TRP A 330 1.93 14.32 -16.67
CA TRP A 330 0.72 15.01 -17.15
C TRP A 330 -0.54 14.13 -17.15
N SER A 331 -0.40 12.82 -16.88
CA SER A 331 -1.53 11.91 -16.87
C SER A 331 -2.49 12.24 -15.72
N ILE A 332 -3.78 12.01 -15.98
CA ILE A 332 -4.83 12.13 -14.96
C ILE A 332 -4.54 11.20 -13.78
N SER A 333 -3.95 10.01 -14.02
CA SER A 333 -3.51 9.09 -12.98
C SER A 333 -2.41 9.68 -12.09
N SER A 334 -1.40 10.35 -12.67
CA SER A 334 -0.33 11.00 -11.91
C SER A 334 -0.87 12.14 -11.05
N LYS A 335 -1.82 12.93 -11.57
CA LYS A 335 -2.50 13.98 -10.75
C LYS A 335 -3.23 13.41 -9.54
N ALA A 336 -3.83 12.22 -9.68
CA ALA A 336 -4.61 11.58 -8.62
C ALA A 336 -3.73 10.90 -7.55
N LEU A 337 -2.65 10.24 -7.95
CA LEU A 337 -1.82 9.39 -7.07
C LEU A 337 -0.56 10.08 -6.54
N THR A 338 0.00 11.00 -7.31
CA THR A 338 1.26 11.68 -7.00
C THR A 338 1.08 13.19 -7.10
N PRO A 339 0.26 13.82 -6.24
CA PRO A 339 0.22 15.28 -6.14
C PRO A 339 1.61 15.83 -5.76
N ARG A 340 1.88 17.14 -5.86
CA ARG A 340 3.22 17.70 -5.56
C ARG A 340 3.76 17.25 -4.19
N MET A 341 2.89 17.20 -3.19
CA MET A 341 3.14 16.54 -1.90
C MET A 341 2.83 15.04 -2.00
N ALA A 342 3.58 14.33 -2.83
CA ALA A 342 3.32 12.92 -3.08
C ALA A 342 3.66 12.09 -1.83
N PRO A 343 2.80 11.14 -1.44
CA PRO A 343 3.04 10.28 -0.29
C PRO A 343 4.06 9.16 -0.63
N PHE A 344 5.33 9.51 -0.87
CA PHE A 344 6.35 8.48 -1.07
C PHE A 344 6.80 7.88 0.27
N ALA A 345 7.35 6.66 0.22
CA ALA A 345 7.78 5.91 1.41
C ALA A 345 8.75 6.70 2.30
N LYS A 346 9.64 7.51 1.69
CA LYS A 346 10.60 8.36 2.41
C LYS A 346 9.93 9.49 3.20
N ASP A 347 8.77 10.00 2.75
CA ASP A 347 8.16 11.20 3.31
C ASP A 347 7.43 10.88 4.64
N PHE A 348 6.94 9.64 4.78
CA PHE A 348 6.38 9.09 6.03
C PHE A 348 7.41 8.75 7.11
N ARG A 349 8.62 9.32 7.01
CA ARG A 349 9.62 9.29 8.08
C ARG A 349 9.69 10.63 8.81
N THR A 350 8.94 11.62 8.35
CA THR A 350 9.06 13.01 8.82
C THR A 350 7.93 13.34 9.79
N LYS A 351 8.24 14.13 10.83
CA LYS A 351 7.24 14.64 11.77
C LYS A 351 6.15 15.46 11.09
N GLN A 352 6.48 16.19 10.02
CA GLN A 352 5.48 16.94 9.26
C GLN A 352 4.44 16.01 8.61
N ALA A 353 4.88 14.88 8.04
CA ALA A 353 3.96 13.89 7.48
C ALA A 353 3.13 13.19 8.57
N HIS A 354 3.70 12.98 9.76
CA HIS A 354 2.97 12.39 10.89
C HIS A 354 1.94 13.34 11.48
N ALA A 355 2.24 14.64 11.56
CA ALA A 355 1.29 15.63 12.04
C ALA A 355 0.17 15.98 11.03
N THR A 356 0.20 15.41 9.82
CA THR A 356 -0.80 15.66 8.79
C THR A 356 -1.69 14.45 8.58
N GLU A 357 -3.01 14.67 8.57
CA GLU A 357 -4.00 13.61 8.42
C GLU A 357 -4.54 13.51 6.99
N SER A 358 -4.46 12.32 6.41
CA SER A 358 -5.25 11.95 5.22
C SER A 358 -5.61 10.48 5.31
N THR A 359 -6.86 10.19 5.68
CA THR A 359 -7.33 8.83 5.98
C THR A 359 -7.26 7.85 4.82
N SER A 360 -7.15 8.40 3.61
CA SER A 360 -6.85 7.68 2.38
C SER A 360 -5.49 6.98 2.36
N PHE A 361 -4.49 7.47 3.12
CA PHE A 361 -3.14 6.93 3.07
C PHE A 361 -2.32 7.04 4.37
N SER A 362 -2.74 7.78 5.39
CA SER A 362 -1.85 8.15 6.50
C SER A 362 -1.90 7.20 7.71
N LEU A 363 -2.67 6.10 7.64
CA LEU A 363 -2.81 5.16 8.76
C LEU A 363 -1.50 4.39 9.05
N LYS A 364 -1.04 4.45 10.30
CA LYS A 364 0.01 3.60 10.87
C LYS A 364 -0.65 2.63 11.84
N THR A 365 -0.45 1.34 11.62
CA THR A 365 -1.11 0.26 12.36
C THR A 365 -0.33 -1.04 12.22
N ASN A 366 -0.88 -2.14 12.74
CA ASN A 366 -0.35 -3.50 12.66
C ASN A 366 -1.39 -4.45 12.02
N ALA A 367 -0.99 -5.67 11.67
CA ALA A 367 -1.91 -6.63 11.06
C ALA A 367 -3.04 -7.05 12.02
N HIS A 368 -2.75 -7.23 13.31
CA HIS A 368 -3.73 -7.60 14.32
C HIS A 368 -4.94 -6.64 14.33
N SER A 369 -4.67 -5.34 14.45
CA SER A 369 -5.69 -4.30 14.56
C SER A 369 -6.63 -4.30 13.35
N LEU A 370 -6.05 -4.41 12.16
CA LEU A 370 -6.82 -4.47 10.92
C LEU A 370 -7.62 -5.77 10.84
N ALA A 371 -7.01 -6.93 11.09
CA ALA A 371 -7.67 -8.23 11.00
C ALA A 371 -8.81 -8.37 12.02
N LYS A 372 -8.67 -7.83 13.24
CA LYS A 372 -9.72 -7.81 14.24
C LYS A 372 -10.95 -7.03 13.76
N LEU A 373 -10.75 -5.82 13.24
CA LEU A 373 -11.85 -5.03 12.63
C LEU A 373 -12.47 -5.77 11.44
N MET A 374 -11.64 -6.40 10.60
CA MET A 374 -12.14 -7.20 9.47
C MET A 374 -12.94 -8.42 9.94
N ALA A 375 -12.58 -9.05 11.07
CA ALA A 375 -13.32 -10.15 11.66
C ALA A 375 -14.70 -9.70 12.16
N MET A 376 -14.79 -8.53 12.81
CA MET A 376 -16.07 -7.94 13.17
C MET A 376 -16.93 -7.64 11.92
N MET A 377 -16.30 -7.20 10.83
CA MET A 377 -16.99 -7.01 9.55
C MET A 377 -17.42 -8.33 8.90
N ALA A 378 -16.66 -9.43 9.03
CA ALA A 378 -17.11 -10.77 8.65
C ALA A 378 -18.31 -11.20 9.49
N ASN A 379 -18.30 -10.86 10.79
CA ASN A 379 -19.40 -11.07 11.74
C ASN A 379 -20.49 -9.97 11.70
N LYS A 380 -20.70 -9.34 10.54
CA LYS A 380 -21.82 -8.39 10.30
C LYS A 380 -21.89 -7.19 11.24
N GLY A 381 -20.72 -6.76 11.74
CA GLY A 381 -20.57 -5.65 12.66
C GLY A 381 -20.67 -6.02 14.14
N ALA A 382 -20.96 -7.28 14.49
CA ALA A 382 -21.08 -7.70 15.88
C ALA A 382 -19.71 -7.79 16.57
N SER A 383 -19.73 -7.58 17.89
CA SER A 383 -18.58 -7.71 18.77
C SER A 383 -17.96 -9.11 18.74
N LEU A 384 -16.63 -9.21 18.81
CA LEU A 384 -15.94 -10.50 19.01
C LEU A 384 -15.97 -10.94 20.48
N HIS A 385 -16.16 -9.99 21.40
CA HIS A 385 -16.25 -10.22 22.84
C HIS A 385 -17.51 -9.57 23.42
N PRO A 386 -18.72 -10.14 23.17
CA PRO A 386 -19.97 -9.58 23.65
C PRO A 386 -19.99 -9.37 25.17
N GLY A 387 -20.39 -8.17 25.59
CA GLY A 387 -20.43 -7.75 27.00
C GLY A 387 -19.13 -7.14 27.53
N GLN A 388 -18.01 -7.28 26.80
CA GLN A 388 -16.75 -6.59 27.07
C GLN A 388 -16.51 -5.47 26.05
N GLU A 389 -16.80 -5.75 24.79
CA GLU A 389 -16.66 -4.83 23.67
C GLU A 389 -18.03 -4.55 23.04
N PRO A 390 -18.32 -3.29 22.63
CA PRO A 390 -19.55 -2.98 21.93
C PRO A 390 -19.55 -3.56 20.50
N ASP A 391 -20.71 -3.60 19.87
CA ASP A 391 -20.79 -3.91 18.44
C ASP A 391 -20.13 -2.78 17.62
N LEU A 392 -19.39 -3.16 16.58
CA LEU A 392 -18.77 -2.21 15.65
C LEU A 392 -19.83 -1.43 14.88
N LEU A 393 -20.83 -2.16 14.38
CA LEU A 393 -21.99 -1.66 13.64
C LEU A 393 -23.19 -2.56 13.96
N THR A 394 -24.37 -1.96 14.01
CA THR A 394 -25.63 -2.71 13.96
C THR A 394 -25.73 -3.43 12.62
N THR A 395 -26.38 -4.60 12.61
CA THR A 395 -26.59 -5.39 11.38
C THR A 395 -27.26 -4.57 10.27
N LYS A 396 -28.21 -3.69 10.62
CA LYS A 396 -28.87 -2.80 9.66
C LYS A 396 -27.88 -1.90 8.93
N VAL A 397 -27.02 -1.21 9.67
CA VAL A 397 -26.04 -0.28 9.10
C VAL A 397 -24.94 -1.04 8.36
N TYR A 398 -24.51 -2.18 8.90
CA TYR A 398 -23.61 -3.08 8.19
C TYR A 398 -24.17 -3.45 6.81
N THR A 399 -25.41 -3.96 6.74
CA THR A 399 -26.05 -4.35 5.48
C THR A 399 -26.17 -3.17 4.51
N GLU A 400 -26.49 -1.97 5.00
CA GLU A 400 -26.53 -0.77 4.15
C GLU A 400 -25.14 -0.45 3.59
N ALA A 401 -24.11 -0.40 4.43
CA ALA A 401 -22.76 -0.02 4.05
C ALA A 401 -22.07 -1.06 3.14
N THR A 402 -22.36 -2.35 3.33
CA THR A 402 -21.82 -3.45 2.51
C THR A 402 -22.69 -3.78 1.30
N SER A 403 -23.84 -3.11 1.13
CA SER A 403 -24.65 -3.29 -0.08
C SER A 403 -23.88 -2.87 -1.32
N TYR A 404 -23.99 -3.70 -2.36
CA TYR A 404 -23.33 -3.48 -3.64
C TYR A 404 -23.83 -2.20 -4.29
N HIS A 405 -22.91 -1.31 -4.67
CA HIS A 405 -23.25 -0.06 -5.34
C HIS A 405 -23.16 -0.21 -6.85
N SER A 406 -21.96 -0.42 -7.39
CA SER A 406 -21.75 -0.67 -8.83
C SER A 406 -20.34 -1.16 -9.14
N SER A 407 -20.18 -1.81 -10.29
CA SER A 407 -18.90 -2.14 -10.90
C SER A 407 -18.73 -1.32 -12.17
N ARG A 408 -17.73 -0.43 -12.18
CA ARG A 408 -17.41 0.46 -13.29
C ARG A 408 -15.90 0.46 -13.55
N PRO A 409 -15.47 0.60 -14.82
CA PRO A 409 -14.09 0.90 -15.14
C PRO A 409 -13.65 2.21 -14.49
N CYS A 410 -12.49 2.18 -13.85
CA CYS A 410 -11.87 3.32 -13.21
C CYS A 410 -10.90 4.01 -14.19
N VAL A 411 -11.11 5.30 -14.46
CA VAL A 411 -10.26 6.04 -15.40
C VAL A 411 -8.86 6.37 -14.86
N ILE A 412 -8.64 6.16 -13.56
CA ILE A 412 -7.34 6.40 -12.89
C ILE A 412 -6.49 5.14 -12.90
N THR A 413 -7.08 4.02 -12.49
CA THR A 413 -6.37 2.75 -12.32
C THR A 413 -6.43 1.86 -13.55
N TYR A 414 -7.43 2.07 -14.43
CA TYR A 414 -7.75 1.20 -15.57
C TYR A 414 -8.31 -0.18 -15.20
N ASP A 415 -8.59 -0.39 -13.91
CA ASP A 415 -9.28 -1.57 -13.41
C ASP A 415 -10.79 -1.37 -13.36
N VAL A 416 -11.51 -2.48 -13.37
CA VAL A 416 -12.91 -2.50 -12.97
C VAL A 416 -12.92 -2.68 -11.45
N LEU A 417 -13.51 -1.74 -10.71
CA LEU A 417 -13.53 -1.77 -9.25
C LEU A 417 -14.96 -2.01 -8.75
N PRO A 418 -15.40 -3.22 -8.42
CA PRO A 418 -16.69 -3.45 -7.76
C PRO A 418 -16.69 -2.83 -6.35
N LEU A 419 -17.64 -1.95 -6.04
CA LEU A 419 -17.65 -1.23 -4.75
C LEU A 419 -18.99 -1.38 -4.01
N SER A 420 -18.92 -1.44 -2.69
CA SER A 420 -20.07 -1.25 -1.81
C SER A 420 -20.34 0.24 -1.54
N ARG A 421 -21.50 0.56 -0.96
CA ARG A 421 -21.86 1.95 -0.61
C ARG A 421 -20.93 2.58 0.42
N GLY A 422 -20.42 1.78 1.36
CA GLY A 422 -19.39 2.16 2.33
C GLY A 422 -18.01 2.35 1.73
N GLY A 423 -17.84 2.19 0.41
CA GLY A 423 -16.60 2.49 -0.29
C GLY A 423 -15.53 1.42 -0.12
N TRP A 424 -15.91 0.16 0.14
CA TRP A 424 -15.01 -0.99 0.11
C TRP A 424 -15.11 -1.70 -1.23
N VAL A 425 -14.02 -2.34 -1.63
CA VAL A 425 -14.08 -3.33 -2.72
C VAL A 425 -15.01 -4.45 -2.29
N LYS A 426 -15.84 -4.93 -3.22
CA LYS A 426 -16.76 -6.04 -3.02
C LYS A 426 -16.76 -6.91 -4.27
N GLU A 427 -15.80 -7.82 -4.33
CA GLU A 427 -15.44 -8.52 -5.55
C GLU A 427 -15.58 -10.03 -5.37
N ARG A 428 -16.32 -10.67 -6.27
CA ARG A 428 -16.41 -12.13 -6.37
C ARG A 428 -15.35 -12.65 -7.33
N ASN A 429 -14.69 -13.74 -6.94
CA ASN A 429 -13.47 -14.24 -7.60
C ASN A 429 -12.34 -13.22 -7.53
N PHE A 430 -12.07 -12.69 -6.34
CA PHE A 430 -10.99 -11.75 -6.10
C PHE A 430 -9.66 -12.30 -6.64
N HIS A 431 -9.20 -11.71 -7.74
CA HIS A 431 -8.06 -12.19 -8.54
C HIS A 431 -8.15 -13.64 -9.08
N GLY A 432 -9.34 -14.15 -9.36
CA GLY A 432 -9.55 -15.29 -10.27
C GLY A 432 -9.72 -16.67 -9.64
N GLU A 433 -8.94 -17.64 -10.13
CA GLU A 433 -9.14 -19.09 -9.98
C GLU A 433 -8.63 -19.65 -8.62
N GLY A 434 -8.61 -20.98 -8.46
CA GLY A 434 -8.07 -21.63 -7.27
C GLY A 434 -9.02 -21.57 -6.07
N ALA A 435 -8.47 -21.38 -4.87
CA ALA A 435 -9.26 -21.43 -3.64
C ALA A 435 -10.19 -20.21 -3.49
N LEU A 436 -9.84 -19.07 -4.11
CA LEU A 436 -10.65 -17.85 -4.13
C LEU A 436 -11.79 -17.90 -5.16
N LYS A 437 -11.83 -18.92 -6.01
CA LYS A 437 -12.93 -19.10 -6.95
C LYS A 437 -14.27 -19.21 -6.23
N GLY A 438 -15.23 -18.42 -6.71
CA GLY A 438 -16.58 -18.30 -6.17
C GLY A 438 -16.67 -17.43 -4.91
N VAL A 439 -15.54 -17.02 -4.32
CA VAL A 439 -15.52 -16.32 -3.02
C VAL A 439 -15.69 -14.82 -3.22
N GLU A 440 -16.55 -14.21 -2.41
CA GLU A 440 -16.70 -12.76 -2.34
C GLU A 440 -15.81 -12.16 -1.25
N VAL A 441 -14.83 -11.37 -1.68
CA VAL A 441 -13.89 -10.68 -0.79
C VAL A 441 -14.30 -9.21 -0.70
N GLN A 442 -14.27 -8.68 0.51
CA GLN A 442 -14.53 -7.28 0.77
C GLN A 442 -13.36 -6.63 1.51
N GLY A 443 -13.14 -5.32 1.30
CA GLY A 443 -12.13 -4.56 2.04
C GLY A 443 -11.31 -3.63 1.17
N TRP A 444 -10.02 -3.49 1.48
CA TRP A 444 -9.11 -2.62 0.73
C TRP A 444 -7.65 -3.10 0.77
N GLY A 445 -6.86 -2.66 -0.22
CA GLY A 445 -5.41 -2.88 -0.29
C GLY A 445 -4.61 -1.57 -0.35
N GLY A 446 -3.44 -1.58 0.25
CA GLY A 446 -2.52 -0.46 0.33
C GLY A 446 -1.38 -0.57 -0.66
N ALA A 447 -0.91 0.57 -1.17
CA ALA A 447 0.31 0.63 -1.94
C ALA A 447 1.47 -0.03 -1.17
N GLY A 448 2.28 -0.80 -1.86
CA GLY A 448 3.41 -1.52 -1.25
C GLY A 448 3.08 -2.92 -0.72
N GLY A 449 1.81 -3.34 -0.65
CA GLY A 449 1.44 -4.74 -0.46
C GLY A 449 0.48 -5.04 0.70
N SER A 450 0.25 -4.09 1.61
CA SER A 450 -0.64 -4.32 2.76
C SER A 450 -2.09 -4.61 2.32
N LEU A 451 -2.80 -5.42 3.08
CA LEU A 451 -4.19 -5.82 2.82
C LEU A 451 -5.00 -5.78 4.12
N ALA A 452 -6.25 -5.32 4.05
CA ALA A 452 -7.26 -5.43 5.11
C ALA A 452 -8.57 -5.91 4.48
N LEU A 453 -8.86 -7.20 4.63
CA LEU A 453 -9.92 -7.89 3.88
C LEU A 453 -10.78 -8.76 4.81
N TRP A 454 -12.05 -8.92 4.48
CA TRP A 454 -12.94 -9.87 5.13
C TRP A 454 -13.75 -10.69 4.13
N ILE A 455 -14.16 -11.88 4.55
CA ILE A 455 -14.99 -12.81 3.78
C ILE A 455 -16.13 -13.26 4.69
N GLU A 456 -17.34 -12.74 4.45
CA GLU A 456 -18.53 -13.05 5.24
C GLU A 456 -18.90 -14.54 5.15
N GLU A 457 -18.89 -15.12 3.95
CA GLU A 457 -19.30 -16.52 3.70
C GLU A 457 -18.38 -17.57 4.32
N LEU A 458 -17.17 -17.19 4.76
CA LEU A 458 -16.21 -18.08 5.41
C LEU A 458 -15.86 -17.65 6.84
N ASP A 459 -16.45 -16.55 7.31
CA ASP A 459 -16.19 -15.89 8.58
C ASP A 459 -14.70 -15.60 8.81
N ILE A 460 -14.06 -14.99 7.81
CA ILE A 460 -12.63 -14.66 7.82
C ILE A 460 -12.43 -13.16 7.95
N GLY A 461 -11.63 -12.74 8.94
CA GLY A 461 -10.95 -11.45 8.96
C GLY A 461 -9.47 -11.64 8.65
N PHE A 462 -8.92 -10.90 7.68
CA PHE A 462 -7.55 -11.08 7.19
C PHE A 462 -6.83 -9.75 7.08
N SER A 463 -5.59 -9.70 7.57
CA SER A 463 -4.68 -8.60 7.31
C SER A 463 -3.24 -9.04 7.17
N TYR A 464 -2.54 -8.47 6.20
CA TYR A 464 -1.11 -8.60 6.02
C TYR A 464 -0.50 -7.20 5.89
N VAL A 465 0.57 -6.96 6.62
CA VAL A 465 1.25 -5.67 6.72
C VAL A 465 2.75 -5.89 6.60
N THR A 466 3.42 -5.09 5.77
CA THR A 466 4.84 -5.24 5.44
C THR A 466 5.52 -3.88 5.31
N ASN A 467 6.82 -3.82 5.63
CA ASN A 467 7.70 -2.69 5.37
C ASN A 467 8.41 -2.77 4.01
N ALA A 468 8.24 -3.85 3.27
CA ALA A 468 8.82 -4.09 1.96
C ALA A 468 7.84 -3.63 0.88
N PHE A 469 8.02 -2.42 0.37
CA PHE A 469 7.10 -1.81 -0.61
C PHE A 469 7.28 -2.47 -1.98
N GLY A 470 6.30 -3.27 -2.40
CA GLY A 470 6.31 -4.02 -3.66
C GLY A 470 6.27 -3.16 -4.95
N ALA A 471 6.46 -3.80 -6.11
CA ALA A 471 6.65 -3.13 -7.40
C ALA A 471 5.36 -2.65 -8.10
N ALA A 472 4.26 -2.44 -7.37
CA ALA A 472 2.95 -2.03 -7.90
C ALA A 472 2.42 -2.97 -9.00
N GLU A 473 2.13 -4.21 -8.62
CA GLU A 473 1.60 -5.27 -9.49
C GLU A 473 0.08 -5.21 -9.64
N ALA A 474 -0.61 -4.79 -8.59
CA ALA A 474 -2.03 -4.54 -8.57
C ALA A 474 -2.34 -3.28 -7.76
N VAL A 475 -3.56 -2.79 -7.90
CA VAL A 475 -4.07 -1.68 -7.07
C VAL A 475 -4.43 -2.16 -5.66
N LEU A 476 -4.83 -3.43 -5.52
CA LEU A 476 -5.27 -4.03 -4.27
C LEU A 476 -4.26 -5.08 -3.80
N GLY A 477 -3.19 -4.62 -3.18
CA GLY A 477 -2.10 -5.48 -2.67
C GLY A 477 -1.16 -5.99 -3.76
N ASP A 478 -0.42 -7.04 -3.44
CA ASP A 478 0.50 -7.72 -4.35
C ASP A 478 0.45 -9.24 -4.19
N PHE A 479 1.30 -9.96 -4.92
CA PHE A 479 1.31 -11.42 -4.92
C PHE A 479 1.47 -12.03 -3.52
N ARG A 480 2.21 -11.39 -2.60
CA ARG A 480 2.50 -11.92 -1.26
C ARG A 480 1.22 -12.02 -0.45
N GLY A 481 0.53 -10.89 -0.32
CA GLY A 481 -0.73 -10.80 0.40
C GLY A 481 -1.84 -11.64 -0.24
N ARG A 482 -1.89 -11.68 -1.58
CA ARG A 482 -2.87 -12.49 -2.32
C ARG A 482 -2.67 -13.99 -2.10
N THR A 483 -1.45 -14.49 -2.22
CA THR A 483 -1.16 -15.92 -2.03
C THR A 483 -1.36 -16.33 -0.57
N LEU A 484 -1.06 -15.44 0.39
CA LEU A 484 -1.42 -15.64 1.80
C LEU A 484 -2.94 -15.80 1.98
N LEU A 485 -3.74 -14.89 1.42
CA LEU A 485 -5.20 -14.96 1.47
C LEU A 485 -5.73 -16.25 0.82
N GLU A 486 -5.21 -16.63 -0.35
CA GLU A 486 -5.62 -17.85 -1.04
C GLU A 486 -5.37 -19.10 -0.17
N LYS A 487 -4.20 -19.18 0.47
CA LYS A 487 -3.87 -20.28 1.39
C LYS A 487 -4.77 -20.30 2.62
N VAL A 488 -5.11 -19.14 3.18
CA VAL A 488 -6.08 -19.01 4.28
C VAL A 488 -7.46 -19.52 3.86
N VAL A 489 -7.94 -19.13 2.68
CA VAL A 489 -9.23 -19.59 2.15
C VAL A 489 -9.20 -21.08 1.85
N TYR A 490 -8.11 -21.61 1.31
CA TYR A 490 -7.92 -23.04 1.11
C TYR A 490 -7.99 -23.80 2.43
N ALA A 491 -7.24 -23.35 3.45
CA ALA A 491 -7.23 -23.92 4.79
C ALA A 491 -8.64 -23.92 5.41
N ARG A 492 -9.38 -22.80 5.30
CA ARG A 492 -10.75 -22.70 5.80
C ARG A 492 -11.73 -23.60 5.05
N LYS A 493 -11.64 -23.68 3.72
CA LYS A 493 -12.46 -24.60 2.92
C LYS A 493 -12.16 -26.06 3.28
N LYS A 494 -10.89 -26.41 3.55
CA LYS A 494 -10.50 -27.74 4.03
C LYS A 494 -11.13 -28.04 5.39
N GLU A 495 -11.03 -27.10 6.33
CA GLU A 495 -11.64 -27.23 7.67
C GLU A 495 -13.15 -27.48 7.60
N LEU A 496 -13.84 -26.77 6.69
CA LEU A 496 -15.28 -26.90 6.47
C LEU A 496 -15.70 -28.11 5.60
N GLY A 497 -14.76 -28.91 5.10
CA GLY A 497 -15.05 -30.02 4.18
C GLY A 497 -15.61 -29.58 2.82
N LEU A 498 -15.28 -28.36 2.37
CA LEU A 498 -15.74 -27.77 1.10
C LEU A 498 -14.77 -28.02 -0.06
N LEU A 499 -13.64 -28.69 0.18
CA LEU A 499 -12.72 -29.12 -0.86
C LEU A 499 -13.05 -30.54 -1.32
N PRO A 500 -12.81 -30.87 -2.61
CA PRO A 500 -13.06 -32.19 -3.18
C PRO A 500 -12.31 -33.34 -2.49
#